data_AF-A0A0K8SJB0-F1
#
_entry.id   AF-A0A0K8SJB0-F1
#
_cell.length_a   1.000
_cell.length_b   1.000
_cell.length_c   1.000
_cell.angle_alpha   90.00
_cell.angle_beta   90.00
_cell.angle_gamma   90.00
#
_symmetry.space_group_name_H-M   'P 1'
#
loop_
_entity.id
_entity.type
_entity.pdbx_description
1 polymer ?
#
loop_
_entity_poly.entity_id
_entity_poly.type
_entity_poly.pdbx_seq_one_letter_code
_entity_poly.pdbx_strand_id
1 'polypeptide(L)'
;TDFVSYEGYFKENAHKFSDQILWLRIDRSANDSKGPSSNSDSPSQTPKKVLAKLNSLKPDDSGPVEPGGSDIPKCDSTYSIDIPNSTTLWEATPRPANAAEYYQFTLFAMSLNEMEPGMEKKICPTDCRLRPDIKKLENGDLDGAAAEKTRLEEQQRDARKARKGKKGSGEWKPRWFCQGTNPHTGQEDWLYTGGYWDRNYGPDPQIF
;
A
#
# COMPACT_ATOMS: atom_id res chain seq x y z
N THR A 1 21.62 -2.25 -10.94
CA THR A 1 22.39 -3.06 -9.96
C THR A 1 22.19 -4.51 -10.33
N ASP A 2 23.27 -5.26 -10.52
CA ASP A 2 23.25 -6.63 -11.04
C ASP A 2 22.42 -7.55 -10.11
N PHE A 3 21.59 -8.43 -10.64
CA PHE A 3 20.65 -9.27 -9.85
C PHE A 3 21.39 -10.13 -8.80
N VAL A 4 22.63 -10.52 -9.12
CA VAL A 4 23.56 -11.24 -8.23
C VAL A 4 23.90 -10.43 -6.97
N SER A 5 23.92 -9.10 -7.08
CA SER A 5 24.17 -8.19 -5.95
C SER A 5 23.00 -8.13 -4.96
N TYR A 6 21.76 -8.35 -5.42
CA TYR A 6 20.59 -8.32 -4.55
C TYR A 6 20.47 -9.59 -3.71
N GLU A 7 20.74 -10.76 -4.29
CA GLU A 7 20.80 -12.00 -3.51
C GLU A 7 21.94 -12.00 -2.49
N GLY A 8 23.10 -11.45 -2.84
CA GLY A 8 24.22 -11.27 -1.92
C GLY A 8 23.85 -10.37 -0.74
N TYR A 9 23.24 -9.22 -1.03
CA TYR A 9 22.75 -8.29 -0.01
C TYR A 9 21.71 -8.94 0.90
N PHE A 10 20.77 -9.72 0.34
CA PHE A 10 19.74 -10.42 1.11
C PHE A 10 20.33 -11.48 2.06
N LYS A 11 21.35 -12.22 1.60
CA LYS A 11 22.05 -13.22 2.43
C LYS A 11 22.85 -12.58 3.57
N GLU A 12 23.57 -11.50 3.29
CA GLU A 12 24.37 -10.79 4.29
C GLU A 12 23.51 -10.04 5.32
N ASN A 13 22.34 -9.55 4.91
CA ASN A 13 21.44 -8.78 5.75
C ASN A 13 20.24 -9.59 6.25
N ALA A 14 20.28 -10.92 6.19
CA ALA A 14 19.16 -11.81 6.55
C ALA A 14 18.63 -11.56 7.98
N HIS A 15 19.50 -11.15 8.90
CA HIS A 15 19.15 -10.77 10.28
C HIS A 15 18.21 -9.56 10.36
N LYS A 16 18.20 -8.66 9.35
CA LYS A 16 17.28 -7.52 9.23
C LYS A 16 15.88 -7.92 8.73
N PHE A 17 15.75 -9.12 8.13
CA PHE A 17 14.51 -9.62 7.52
C PHE A 17 13.90 -10.82 8.27
N SER A 18 14.54 -11.26 9.36
CA SER A 18 14.12 -12.42 10.18
C SER A 18 12.70 -12.27 10.75
N ASP A 19 12.25 -11.06 11.05
CA ASP A 19 10.90 -10.81 11.60
C ASP A 19 9.81 -10.72 10.51
N GLN A 20 10.17 -10.62 9.23
CA GLN A 20 9.22 -10.58 8.10
C GLN A 20 8.84 -11.97 7.56
N ILE A 21 9.66 -13.01 7.83
CA ILE A 21 9.40 -14.39 7.38
C ILE A 21 8.40 -15.14 8.29
N LEU A 22 8.02 -14.57 9.44
CA LEU A 22 7.01 -15.19 10.30
C LEU A 22 5.59 -15.14 9.69
N TRP A 23 5.30 -14.16 8.84
CA TRP A 23 3.98 -14.02 8.20
C TRP A 23 3.68 -15.06 7.11
N LEU A 24 4.70 -15.74 6.56
CA LEU A 24 4.54 -16.78 5.53
C LEU A 24 4.49 -18.21 6.09
N ARG A 25 4.72 -18.41 7.39
CA ARG A 25 4.78 -19.74 8.02
C ARG A 25 3.58 -20.09 8.91
N ILE A 26 2.65 -19.15 9.14
CA ILE A 26 1.53 -19.33 10.08
C ILE A 26 0.37 -20.18 9.51
N ASP A 27 0.25 -20.35 8.19
CA ASP A 27 -0.90 -21.06 7.57
C ASP A 27 -0.81 -22.61 7.54
N ARG A 28 0.02 -23.24 8.38
CA ARG A 28 0.17 -24.71 8.36
C ARG A 28 0.07 -25.44 9.70
N SER A 29 -0.37 -24.79 10.76
CA SER A 29 -0.70 -25.50 12.00
C SER A 29 -1.68 -24.72 12.86
N ALA A 30 -2.97 -25.03 12.71
CA ALA A 30 -3.97 -24.70 13.71
C ALA A 30 -4.75 -25.97 14.04
N ASN A 31 -4.36 -26.63 15.14
CA ASN A 31 -5.35 -27.36 15.93
C ASN A 31 -5.00 -27.24 17.43
N ASP A 32 -6.02 -26.85 18.18
CA ASP A 32 -6.13 -26.79 19.64
C ASP A 32 -5.26 -25.80 20.44
N SER A 33 -5.87 -24.72 20.93
CA SER A 33 -6.14 -24.49 22.38
C SER A 33 -6.58 -23.05 22.67
N LYS A 34 -7.59 -22.92 23.57
CA LYS A 34 -8.26 -21.68 24.02
C LYS A 34 -7.38 -20.74 24.86
N GLY A 35 -7.55 -19.42 24.68
CA GLY A 35 -7.06 -18.33 25.56
C GLY A 35 -7.58 -16.95 25.14
N PRO A 36 -7.66 -15.93 26.03
CA PRO A 36 -8.89 -15.15 26.25
C PRO A 36 -9.06 -13.86 25.43
N SER A 37 -10.32 -13.41 25.43
CA SER A 37 -10.90 -12.26 24.73
C SER A 37 -10.32 -10.90 25.16
N SER A 38 -9.94 -10.06 24.18
CA SER A 38 -9.80 -8.61 24.36
C SER A 38 -10.47 -7.88 23.20
N ASN A 39 -11.52 -7.12 23.52
CA ASN A 39 -12.28 -6.32 22.58
C ASN A 39 -11.42 -5.21 21.96
N SER A 40 -11.27 -5.25 20.65
CA SER A 40 -10.90 -4.11 19.82
C SER A 40 -11.69 -4.20 18.52
N ASP A 41 -12.83 -3.53 18.47
CA ASP A 41 -13.61 -3.37 17.26
C ASP A 41 -12.84 -2.50 16.26
N SER A 42 -12.43 -3.12 15.16
CA SER A 42 -12.11 -2.45 13.91
C SER A 42 -13.28 -2.73 12.94
N PRO A 43 -13.82 -1.74 12.19
CA PRO A 43 -14.94 -2.00 11.29
C PRO A 43 -14.49 -2.83 10.07
N SER A 44 -14.54 -4.15 10.19
CA SER A 44 -14.42 -5.07 9.05
C SER A 44 -15.81 -5.34 8.49
N GLN A 45 -16.25 -4.57 7.50
CA GLN A 45 -17.41 -4.93 6.68
C GLN A 45 -17.01 -5.10 5.21
N THR A 46 -16.23 -6.12 4.95
CA THR A 46 -16.29 -6.84 3.67
C THR A 46 -17.33 -7.95 3.79
N PRO A 47 -18.35 -8.03 2.91
CA PRO A 47 -19.37 -9.07 3.00
C PRO A 47 -18.76 -10.48 2.86
N LYS A 48 -18.81 -11.28 3.93
CA LYS A 48 -18.30 -12.67 4.04
C LYS A 48 -18.86 -13.64 2.99
N LYS A 49 -19.86 -13.25 2.19
CA LYS A 49 -20.50 -14.09 1.17
C LYS A 49 -19.73 -14.19 -0.14
N VAL A 50 -18.79 -13.27 -0.42
CA VAL A 50 -17.99 -13.29 -1.66
C VAL A 50 -16.86 -14.33 -1.57
N LEU A 51 -16.27 -14.51 -0.39
CA LEU A 51 -15.14 -15.44 -0.18
C LEU A 51 -15.52 -16.92 -0.32
N ALA A 52 -16.73 -17.31 0.10
CA ALA A 52 -17.17 -18.71 0.03
C ALA A 52 -17.36 -19.22 -1.41
N LYS A 53 -17.57 -18.32 -2.38
CA LYS A 53 -17.81 -18.68 -3.78
C LYS A 53 -16.53 -18.88 -4.61
N LEU A 54 -15.39 -18.38 -4.11
CA LEU A 54 -14.07 -18.57 -4.71
C LEU A 54 -13.43 -19.92 -4.36
N ASN A 55 -13.81 -20.53 -3.22
CA ASN A 55 -13.27 -21.82 -2.80
C ASN A 55 -14.00 -23.04 -3.42
N SER A 56 -14.97 -22.82 -4.30
CA SER A 56 -15.80 -23.87 -4.91
C SER A 56 -15.30 -24.33 -6.29
N LEU A 57 -14.24 -23.74 -6.84
CA LEU A 57 -13.71 -24.12 -8.14
C LEU A 57 -12.70 -25.26 -7.95
N LYS A 58 -13.13 -26.49 -8.18
CA LYS A 58 -12.23 -27.64 -8.32
C LYS A 58 -11.59 -27.58 -9.72
N PRO A 59 -10.26 -27.71 -9.85
CA PRO A 59 -9.64 -28.00 -11.13
C PRO A 59 -9.97 -29.44 -11.52
N ASP A 60 -10.40 -29.65 -12.77
CA ASP A 60 -10.55 -30.98 -13.35
C ASP A 60 -9.19 -31.66 -13.48
N ASP A 61 -9.18 -32.95 -13.17
CA ASP A 61 -8.07 -33.89 -13.22
C ASP A 61 -7.74 -34.25 -14.68
N SER A 62 -6.54 -33.94 -15.14
CA SER A 62 -5.97 -34.57 -16.33
C SER A 62 -4.44 -34.66 -16.23
N GLY A 63 -3.97 -35.86 -15.87
CA GLY A 63 -2.78 -36.58 -16.36
C GLY A 63 -1.38 -35.92 -16.38
N PRO A 64 -0.29 -36.69 -16.19
CA PRO A 64 1.06 -36.13 -16.07
C PRO A 64 1.65 -35.77 -17.45
N VAL A 65 2.26 -34.58 -17.54
CA VAL A 65 3.03 -34.13 -18.72
C VAL A 65 4.51 -33.94 -18.31
N GLU A 66 5.39 -34.66 -19.01
CA GLU A 66 6.85 -34.63 -18.91
C GLU A 66 7.46 -33.26 -19.32
N PRO A 67 8.71 -32.94 -18.90
CA PRO A 67 9.20 -31.58 -18.85
C PRO A 67 9.94 -31.17 -20.14
N GLY A 68 9.58 -30.02 -20.70
CA GLY A 68 10.34 -29.41 -21.79
C GLY A 68 9.95 -27.96 -22.04
N GLY A 69 10.91 -27.04 -21.81
CA GLY A 69 10.85 -25.65 -22.30
C GLY A 69 10.25 -24.65 -21.31
N SER A 70 11.12 -23.90 -20.63
CA SER A 70 10.76 -22.77 -19.79
C SER A 70 10.31 -21.57 -20.64
N ASP A 71 9.04 -21.52 -21.00
CA ASP A 71 8.37 -20.26 -21.31
C ASP A 71 7.48 -19.90 -20.12
N ILE A 72 7.91 -18.88 -19.37
CA ILE A 72 7.09 -18.25 -18.34
C ILE A 72 5.80 -17.79 -19.04
N PRO A 73 4.60 -18.26 -18.64
CA PRO A 73 3.37 -17.86 -19.31
C PRO A 73 3.21 -16.35 -19.20
N LYS A 74 3.34 -15.65 -20.34
CA LYS A 74 2.84 -14.29 -20.46
C LYS A 74 1.34 -14.38 -20.19
N CYS A 75 0.87 -13.60 -19.23
CA CYS A 75 -0.55 -13.38 -19.02
C CYS A 75 -1.05 -12.56 -20.23
N ASP A 76 -1.27 -13.25 -21.33
CA ASP A 76 -2.18 -12.75 -22.35
C ASP A 76 -3.56 -12.75 -21.68
N SER A 77 -4.19 -11.59 -21.66
CA SER A 77 -5.62 -11.46 -21.35
C SER A 77 -6.41 -12.09 -22.52
N THR A 78 -6.30 -13.41 -22.70
CA THR A 78 -6.75 -14.14 -23.90
C THR A 78 -8.23 -14.49 -23.86
N TYR A 79 -9.05 -13.58 -23.34
CA TYR A 79 -10.48 -13.57 -23.66
C TYR A 79 -10.89 -12.11 -23.88
N SER A 80 -10.36 -11.50 -24.94
CA SER A 80 -11.16 -10.51 -25.66
C SER A 80 -12.37 -11.25 -26.19
N ILE A 81 -13.46 -11.21 -25.44
CA ILE A 81 -14.75 -11.65 -25.95
C ILE A 81 -15.14 -10.55 -26.93
N ASP A 82 -14.70 -10.69 -28.18
CA ASP A 82 -15.09 -9.80 -29.27
C ASP A 82 -16.57 -10.06 -29.57
N ILE A 83 -17.43 -9.49 -28.73
CA ILE A 83 -18.88 -9.55 -28.88
C ILE A 83 -19.21 -8.69 -30.11
N PRO A 84 -19.76 -9.25 -31.19
CA PRO A 84 -20.14 -8.46 -32.35
C PRO A 84 -21.14 -7.36 -31.95
N ASN A 85 -20.98 -6.16 -32.51
CA ASN A 85 -21.76 -4.95 -32.17
C ASN A 85 -21.57 -4.42 -30.75
N SER A 86 -20.53 -4.84 -30.02
CA SER A 86 -20.14 -4.19 -28.77
C SER A 86 -19.34 -2.92 -29.02
N THR A 87 -19.32 -2.04 -28.01
CA THR A 87 -18.58 -0.77 -28.04
C THR A 87 -17.62 -0.73 -26.87
N THR A 88 -16.34 -0.48 -27.14
CA THR A 88 -15.33 -0.27 -26.09
C THR A 88 -15.65 1.02 -25.32
N LEU A 89 -15.92 0.90 -24.02
CA LEU A 89 -16.18 2.06 -23.15
C LEU A 89 -14.89 2.62 -22.53
N TRP A 90 -13.91 1.76 -22.27
CA TRP A 90 -12.64 2.12 -21.66
C TRP A 90 -11.57 1.09 -22.00
N GLU A 91 -10.35 1.58 -22.20
CA GLU A 91 -9.16 0.78 -22.44
C GLU A 91 -8.03 1.28 -21.53
N ALA A 92 -7.26 0.35 -20.97
CA ALA A 92 -6.11 0.70 -20.15
C ALA A 92 -4.95 1.20 -21.03
N THR A 93 -4.30 2.29 -20.63
CA THR A 93 -3.04 2.70 -21.28
C THR A 93 -1.97 1.62 -21.05
N PRO A 94 -1.28 1.16 -22.11
CA PRO A 94 -0.19 0.21 -21.98
C PRO A 94 0.89 0.72 -21.03
N ARG A 95 1.50 -0.20 -20.26
CA ARG A 95 2.62 0.15 -19.38
C ARG A 95 3.86 0.49 -20.21
N PRO A 96 4.74 1.38 -19.71
CA PRO A 96 5.98 1.69 -20.42
C PRO A 96 6.88 0.44 -20.50
N ALA A 97 7.73 0.37 -21.51
CA ALA A 97 8.54 -0.82 -21.79
C ALA A 97 9.48 -1.20 -20.62
N ASN A 98 9.95 -0.20 -19.87
CA ASN A 98 10.81 -0.36 -18.70
C ASN A 98 10.04 -0.63 -17.40
N ALA A 99 8.72 -0.84 -17.42
CA ALA A 99 7.92 -1.02 -16.20
C ALA A 99 8.48 -2.11 -15.28
N ALA A 100 9.05 -3.19 -15.84
CA ALA A 100 9.64 -4.30 -15.06
C ALA A 100 10.76 -3.85 -14.12
N GLU A 101 11.49 -2.79 -14.47
CA GLU A 101 12.56 -2.22 -13.67
C GLU A 101 12.04 -1.25 -12.60
N TYR A 102 10.83 -0.70 -12.78
CA TYR A 102 10.23 0.34 -11.95
C TYR A 102 8.93 -0.14 -11.32
N TYR A 103 8.99 -1.25 -10.58
CA TYR A 103 7.88 -1.79 -9.78
C TYR A 103 6.59 -2.05 -10.59
N GLN A 104 6.74 -2.29 -11.89
CA GLN A 104 5.63 -2.46 -12.83
C GLN A 104 4.69 -1.25 -12.90
N PHE A 105 5.19 -0.03 -12.64
CA PHE A 105 4.36 1.16 -12.62
C PHE A 105 3.81 1.56 -14.00
N THR A 106 2.62 2.15 -13.99
CA THR A 106 2.07 2.89 -15.13
C THR A 106 2.73 4.28 -15.20
N LEU A 107 2.63 4.96 -16.34
CA LEU A 107 3.07 6.36 -16.45
C LEU A 107 2.36 7.27 -15.44
N PHE A 108 1.08 7.02 -15.19
CA PHE A 108 0.33 7.74 -14.15
C PHE A 108 0.97 7.54 -12.77
N ALA A 109 1.28 6.30 -12.38
CA ALA A 109 1.90 6.01 -11.09
C ALA A 109 3.29 6.65 -10.95
N MET A 110 4.09 6.66 -12.03
CA MET A 110 5.39 7.33 -12.07
C MET A 110 5.26 8.85 -11.81
N SER A 111 4.20 9.50 -12.30
CA SER A 111 3.97 10.94 -12.08
C SER A 111 3.51 11.31 -10.67
N LEU A 112 3.05 10.35 -9.85
CA LEU A 112 2.44 10.67 -8.55
C LEU A 112 3.40 11.35 -7.58
N ASN A 113 4.66 10.91 -7.57
CA ASN A 113 5.68 11.40 -6.63
C ASN A 113 6.59 12.49 -7.24
N GLU A 114 6.37 12.87 -8.50
CA GLU A 114 7.13 13.91 -9.18
C GLU A 114 6.98 15.26 -8.47
N MET A 115 8.11 15.97 -8.29
CA MET A 115 8.16 17.29 -7.67
C MET A 115 8.61 18.32 -8.71
N GLU A 116 7.69 19.16 -9.15
CA GLU A 116 8.04 20.25 -10.08
C GLU A 116 8.78 21.39 -9.36
N PRO A 117 9.64 22.14 -10.07
CA PRO A 117 10.30 23.32 -9.52
C PRO A 117 9.30 24.32 -8.93
N GLY A 118 9.45 24.63 -7.64
CA GLY A 118 8.58 25.57 -6.92
C GLY A 118 7.29 24.96 -6.35
N MET A 119 7.01 23.67 -6.59
CA MET A 119 5.88 22.96 -5.98
C MET A 119 6.01 22.86 -4.46
N GLU A 120 7.23 22.69 -3.95
CA GLU A 120 7.55 22.58 -2.50
C GLU A 120 7.04 23.77 -1.68
N LYS A 121 6.94 24.96 -2.28
CA LYS A 121 6.42 26.18 -1.62
C LYS A 121 4.90 26.26 -1.59
N LYS A 122 4.21 25.41 -2.37
CA LYS A 122 2.76 25.45 -2.59
C LYS A 122 2.03 24.27 -1.98
N ILE A 123 2.69 23.13 -1.80
CA ILE A 123 2.08 21.93 -1.22
C ILE A 123 2.07 22.00 0.31
N CYS A 124 1.15 21.24 0.90
CA CYS A 124 1.07 21.10 2.35
C CYS A 124 2.37 20.47 2.88
N PRO A 125 2.93 20.91 4.03
CA PRO A 125 4.13 20.29 4.62
C PRO A 125 3.98 18.80 4.91
N THR A 126 2.74 18.30 5.00
CA THR A 126 2.41 16.89 5.21
C THR A 126 2.23 16.09 3.91
N ASP A 127 2.43 16.70 2.74
CA ASP A 127 2.29 16.01 1.44
C ASP A 127 3.31 14.87 1.33
N CYS A 128 2.89 13.71 0.82
CA CYS A 128 3.73 12.52 0.80
C CYS A 128 4.96 12.67 -0.12
N ARG A 129 4.94 13.59 -1.10
CA ARG A 129 6.12 13.89 -1.91
C ARG A 129 7.29 14.43 -1.10
N LEU A 130 7.03 14.95 0.10
CA LEU A 130 8.07 15.45 1.01
C LEU A 130 8.63 14.35 1.93
N ARG A 131 8.14 13.11 1.84
CA ARG A 131 8.63 12.01 2.66
C ARG A 131 10.09 11.65 2.33
N PRO A 132 11.03 11.79 3.28
CA PRO A 132 12.44 11.57 3.00
C PRO A 132 12.78 10.09 2.75
N ASP A 133 12.06 9.15 3.37
CA ASP A 133 12.26 7.72 3.14
C ASP A 133 11.85 7.29 1.72
N ILE A 134 10.70 7.78 1.24
CA ILE A 134 10.23 7.51 -0.13
C ILE A 134 11.16 8.17 -1.16
N LYS A 135 11.57 9.44 -0.96
CA LYS A 135 12.52 10.13 -1.85
C LYS A 135 13.86 9.40 -1.94
N LYS A 136 14.40 8.91 -0.82
CA LYS A 136 15.67 8.15 -0.82
C LYS A 136 15.51 6.83 -1.57
N LEU A 137 14.40 6.12 -1.37
CA LEU A 137 14.11 4.88 -2.09
C LEU A 137 13.99 5.10 -3.60
N GLU A 138 13.29 6.16 -4.02
CA GLU A 138 13.15 6.54 -5.43
C GLU A 138 14.50 6.85 -6.09
N ASN A 139 15.42 7.47 -5.36
CA ASN A 139 16.79 7.75 -5.81
C ASN A 139 17.74 6.53 -5.73
N GLY A 140 17.25 5.38 -5.26
CA GLY A 140 18.04 4.15 -5.12
C GLY A 140 18.89 4.04 -3.85
N ASP A 141 18.76 4.97 -2.90
CA ASP A 141 19.41 4.93 -1.59
C ASP A 141 18.60 4.06 -0.61
N LEU A 142 18.81 2.74 -0.68
CA LEU A 142 18.09 1.75 0.11
C LEU A 142 18.37 1.87 1.62
N ASP A 143 19.64 2.06 1.99
CA ASP A 143 20.05 2.16 3.39
C ASP A 143 19.53 3.44 4.03
N GLY A 144 19.65 4.57 3.33
CA GLY A 144 19.13 5.84 3.79
C GLY A 144 17.60 5.84 3.88
N ALA A 145 16.90 5.18 2.95
CA ALA A 145 15.45 5.01 3.02
C ALA A 145 15.02 4.20 4.24
N ALA A 146 15.71 3.08 4.52
CA ALA A 146 15.43 2.26 5.69
C ALA A 146 15.65 3.03 7.01
N ALA A 147 16.72 3.82 7.10
CA ALA A 147 17.01 4.66 8.26
C ALA A 147 15.93 5.74 8.50
N GLU A 148 15.50 6.45 7.44
CA GLU A 148 14.43 7.45 7.56
C GLU A 148 13.10 6.82 7.91
N LYS A 149 12.76 5.65 7.33
CA LYS A 149 11.53 4.92 7.65
C LYS A 149 11.45 4.62 9.14
N THR A 150 12.52 4.09 9.73
CA THR A 150 12.59 3.81 11.17
C THR A 150 12.41 5.09 11.98
N ARG A 151 13.13 6.16 11.65
CA ARG A 151 13.03 7.46 12.34
C ARG A 151 11.60 8.02 12.33
N LEU A 152 10.92 7.98 11.18
CA LEU A 152 9.55 8.47 11.02
C LEU A 152 8.55 7.64 11.82
N GLU A 153 8.66 6.31 11.78
CA GLU A 153 7.78 5.40 12.53
C GLU A 153 7.95 5.56 14.05
N GLU A 154 9.18 5.74 14.52
CA GLU A 154 9.49 6.01 15.93
C GLU A 154 8.96 7.38 16.37
N GLN A 155 9.19 8.43 15.57
CA GLN A 155 8.64 9.77 15.83
C GLN A 155 7.11 9.76 15.92
N GLN A 156 6.44 9.04 15.01
CA GLN A 156 4.98 8.88 15.05
C GLN A 156 4.53 8.12 16.30
N ARG A 157 5.24 7.05 16.67
CA ARG A 157 4.95 6.24 17.86
C ARG A 157 5.09 7.07 19.14
N ASP A 158 6.11 7.89 19.25
CA ASP A 158 6.35 8.73 20.42
C ASP A 158 5.39 9.91 20.50
N ALA A 159 5.04 10.53 19.36
CA ALA A 159 3.99 11.53 19.30
C ALA A 159 2.63 10.97 19.79
N ARG A 160 2.32 9.71 19.43
CA ARG A 160 1.11 9.02 19.92
C ARG A 160 1.16 8.77 21.43
N LYS A 161 2.30 8.32 21.97
CA LYS A 161 2.48 8.13 23.43
C LYS A 161 2.34 9.44 24.19
N ALA A 162 2.98 10.51 23.70
CA ALA A 162 2.94 11.83 24.32
C ALA A 162 1.52 12.41 24.41
N ARG A 163 0.70 12.21 23.36
CA ARG A 163 -0.72 12.60 23.37
C ARG A 163 -1.54 11.76 24.36
N LYS A 164 -1.30 10.45 24.45
CA LYS A 164 -2.01 9.59 25.41
C LYS A 164 -1.66 9.93 26.87
N GLY A 165 -0.42 10.36 27.14
CA GLY A 165 0.05 10.70 28.48
C GLY A 165 -0.34 12.09 28.98
N LYS A 166 -0.70 13.04 28.10
CA LYS A 166 -1.11 14.39 28.48
C LYS A 166 -2.60 14.43 28.81
N LYS A 167 -2.92 14.44 30.10
CA LYS A 167 -4.29 14.67 30.60
C LYS A 167 -4.75 16.06 30.13
N GLY A 168 -5.70 16.10 29.20
CA GLY A 168 -6.23 17.35 28.62
C GLY A 168 -5.72 17.70 27.22
N SER A 169 -4.79 16.95 26.61
CA SER A 169 -4.58 17.08 25.16
C SER A 169 -5.76 16.41 24.46
N GLY A 170 -6.54 17.19 23.71
CA GLY A 170 -7.71 16.69 22.98
C GLY A 170 -7.37 15.52 22.05
N GLU A 171 -8.40 14.78 21.67
CA GLU A 171 -8.31 13.67 20.72
C GLU A 171 -7.65 14.13 19.40
N TRP A 172 -6.80 13.27 18.82
CA TRP A 172 -6.21 13.54 17.51
C TRP A 172 -7.29 13.60 16.45
N LYS A 173 -7.36 14.70 15.71
CA LYS A 173 -8.31 14.89 14.61
C LYS A 173 -7.54 15.16 13.31
N PRO A 174 -7.88 14.46 12.21
CA PRO A 174 -7.36 14.83 10.91
C PRO A 174 -7.85 16.24 10.52
N ARG A 175 -7.06 16.94 9.72
CA ARG A 175 -7.27 18.36 9.44
C ARG A 175 -8.31 18.62 8.34
N TRP A 176 -8.26 17.84 7.27
CA TRP A 176 -8.98 18.11 6.02
C TRP A 176 -10.29 17.32 5.89
N PHE A 177 -10.55 16.43 6.84
CA PHE A 177 -11.71 15.56 6.82
C PHE A 177 -12.29 15.42 8.23
N CYS A 178 -13.61 15.26 8.32
CA CYS A 178 -14.31 14.92 9.55
C CYS A 178 -15.23 13.73 9.31
N GLN A 179 -15.51 12.95 10.37
CA GLN A 179 -16.54 11.92 10.28
C GLN A 179 -17.93 12.56 10.23
N GLY A 180 -18.79 12.08 9.35
CA GLY A 180 -20.16 12.54 9.21
C GLY A 180 -21.01 11.56 8.41
N THR A 181 -22.29 11.89 8.20
CA THR A 181 -23.21 11.06 7.42
C THR A 181 -23.19 11.49 5.97
N ASN A 182 -22.96 10.55 5.05
CA ASN A 182 -23.02 10.79 3.62
C ASN A 182 -24.46 11.14 3.20
N PRO A 183 -24.70 12.27 2.51
CA PRO A 183 -26.05 12.75 2.20
C PRO A 183 -26.79 11.90 1.16
N HIS A 184 -26.09 11.08 0.38
CA HIS A 184 -26.68 10.23 -0.65
C HIS A 184 -26.93 8.80 -0.19
N THR A 185 -26.04 8.26 0.66
CA THR A 185 -26.14 6.86 1.12
C THR A 185 -26.69 6.73 2.53
N GLY A 186 -26.66 7.79 3.34
CA GLY A 186 -27.06 7.77 4.75
C GLY A 186 -26.08 7.03 5.69
N GLN A 187 -24.90 6.65 5.20
CA GLN A 187 -23.88 5.90 5.95
C GLN A 187 -22.81 6.83 6.54
N GLU A 188 -22.08 6.35 7.56
CA GLU A 188 -20.91 7.07 8.09
C GLU A 188 -19.78 7.12 7.05
N ASP A 189 -19.17 8.30 6.90
CA ASP A 189 -18.14 8.59 5.90
C ASP A 189 -17.18 9.69 6.39
N TRP A 190 -16.05 9.87 5.69
CA TRP A 190 -15.12 10.97 5.91
C TRP A 190 -15.41 12.11 4.92
N LEU A 191 -15.97 13.20 5.44
CA LEU A 191 -16.38 14.35 4.65
C LEU A 191 -15.26 15.39 4.59
N TYR A 192 -14.96 15.87 3.38
CA TYR A 192 -13.99 16.95 3.17
C TYR A 192 -14.47 18.25 3.85
N THR A 193 -13.64 18.83 4.70
CA THR A 193 -14.01 20.01 5.51
C THR A 193 -13.75 21.35 4.82
N GLY A 194 -13.14 21.35 3.63
CA GLY A 194 -12.69 22.59 2.99
C GLY A 194 -11.28 23.03 3.43
N GLY A 195 -10.80 24.13 2.86
CA GLY A 195 -9.59 24.82 3.29
C GLY A 195 -8.25 24.31 2.76
N TYR A 196 -8.16 23.06 2.27
CA TYR A 196 -6.88 22.51 1.77
C TYR A 196 -6.35 23.30 0.57
N TRP A 197 -7.25 23.65 -0.34
CA TRP A 197 -6.92 24.35 -1.59
C TRP A 197 -6.65 25.85 -1.40
N ASP A 198 -6.99 26.43 -0.24
CA ASP A 198 -6.73 27.84 0.09
C ASP A 198 -5.24 28.10 0.40
N ARG A 199 -4.43 27.03 0.50
CA ARG A 199 -2.97 27.06 0.74
C ARG A 199 -2.55 27.76 2.04
N ASN A 200 -3.49 27.95 2.97
CA ASN A 200 -3.21 28.50 4.30
C ASN A 200 -2.94 27.38 5.31
N TYR A 201 -1.74 26.83 5.25
CA TYR A 201 -1.37 25.64 6.01
C TYR A 201 -1.08 25.90 7.50
N GLY A 202 -0.90 27.15 7.95
CA GLY A 202 -0.70 27.44 9.37
C GLY A 202 0.45 26.63 10.02
N PRO A 203 0.47 26.47 11.36
CA PRO A 203 1.42 25.61 12.04
C PRO A 203 1.00 24.14 11.89
N ASP A 204 1.27 23.57 10.72
CA ASP A 204 1.02 22.15 10.49
C ASP A 204 1.95 21.27 11.31
N PRO A 205 1.49 20.08 11.74
CA PRO A 205 2.36 19.14 12.41
C PRO A 205 3.50 18.75 11.48
N GLN A 206 4.72 19.02 11.91
CA GLN A 206 5.92 18.52 11.25
C GLN A 206 6.02 17.01 11.51
N ILE A 207 5.62 16.23 10.52
CA ILE A 207 5.55 14.75 10.58
C ILE A 207 6.70 14.07 9.85
N PHE A 208 7.59 14.84 9.23
CA PHE A 208 8.82 14.38 8.61
C PHE A 208 10.03 14.90 9.37
#